data_AF-A0A2A6FDW4-F1
#
_entry.id   AF-A0A2A6FDW4-F1
#
_cell.length_a   1.000
_cell.length_b   1.000
_cell.length_c   1.000
_cell.angle_alpha   90.00
_cell.angle_beta   90.00
_cell.angle_gamma   90.00
#
_symmetry.space_group_name_H-M   'P 1'
#
loop_
_entity.id
_entity.type
_entity.pdbx_description
1 polymer ?
#
loop_
_entity_poly.entity_id
_entity_poly.type
_entity_poly.pdbx_seq_one_letter_code
_entity_poly.pdbx_strand_id
1 'polypeptide(L)'
;MNDLAPTGGAASTHPANMPRDHTALPVWNTENWFYEDWPVGQKIRSLHRTMAESDSHLFNTLVLDIHPYVQGQMFAESEGIFGKRLIAGAFVFSVGPGLVELGLIRASYEVFKGEGELVLYCEHLQTVKYRNPADFIGKTEK
;
A
#
# COMPACT_ATOMS: atom_id res chain seq x y z
N MET A 1 26.56 -11.42 -13.84
CA MET A 1 25.24 -10.78 -14.00
C MET A 1 24.28 -11.67 -13.23
N ASN A 2 23.64 -11.16 -12.19
CA ASN A 2 22.59 -11.93 -11.51
C ASN A 2 21.39 -11.96 -12.45
N ASP A 3 21.01 -13.16 -12.90
CA ASP A 3 19.77 -13.43 -13.62
C ASP A 3 18.59 -13.29 -12.64
N LEU A 4 18.27 -12.05 -12.24
CA LEU A 4 17.06 -11.78 -11.50
C LEU A 4 15.89 -11.88 -12.48
N ALA A 5 15.06 -12.91 -12.28
CA ALA A 5 13.82 -13.07 -13.01
C ALA A 5 12.94 -11.81 -12.88
N PRO A 6 12.18 -11.42 -13.92
CA PRO A 6 11.29 -10.27 -13.85
C PRO A 6 10.25 -10.48 -12.74
N THR A 7 10.12 -9.49 -11.85
CA THR A 7 9.20 -9.55 -10.69
C THR A 7 7.74 -9.33 -11.07
N GLY A 8 7.48 -8.66 -12.19
CA GLY A 8 6.14 -8.37 -12.71
C GLY A 8 5.93 -8.93 -14.12
N GLY A 9 4.67 -9.24 -14.47
CA GLY A 9 4.30 -9.68 -15.82
C GLY A 9 4.86 -11.05 -16.23
N ALA A 10 5.25 -11.90 -15.26
CA ALA A 10 5.80 -13.23 -15.53
C ALA A 10 4.74 -14.34 -15.63
N ALA A 11 3.55 -14.16 -15.02
CA ALA A 11 2.48 -15.14 -15.05
C ALA A 11 1.09 -14.47 -14.96
N SER A 12 0.06 -15.17 -15.43
CA SER A 12 -1.34 -14.73 -15.40
C SER A 12 -2.17 -15.57 -14.43
N THR A 13 -3.33 -15.06 -14.01
CA THR A 13 -4.21 -15.69 -13.00
C THR A 13 -5.29 -16.60 -13.59
N HIS A 14 -5.37 -16.68 -14.92
CA HIS A 14 -6.30 -17.53 -15.69
C HIS A 14 -7.74 -17.63 -15.16
N PRO A 15 -8.46 -16.50 -14.96
CA PRO A 15 -9.84 -16.54 -14.48
C PRO A 15 -10.78 -17.27 -15.45
N ALA A 16 -11.66 -18.11 -14.91
CA ALA A 16 -12.53 -19.01 -15.68
C ALA A 16 -13.57 -18.29 -16.56
N ASN A 17 -13.88 -17.02 -16.26
CA ASN A 17 -14.88 -16.20 -16.93
C ASN A 17 -14.29 -15.15 -17.89
N MET A 18 -12.99 -15.24 -18.22
CA MET A 18 -12.30 -14.32 -19.13
C MET A 18 -11.91 -15.03 -20.43
N PRO A 19 -11.94 -14.35 -21.60
CA PRO A 19 -11.49 -14.94 -22.87
C PRO A 19 -10.06 -15.46 -22.80
N ARG A 20 -9.82 -16.62 -23.43
CA ARG A 20 -8.52 -17.31 -23.38
C ARG A 20 -7.36 -16.41 -23.78
N ASP A 21 -7.51 -15.69 -24.89
CA ASP A 21 -6.47 -14.79 -25.42
C ASP A 21 -6.11 -13.68 -24.43
N HIS A 22 -7.06 -13.25 -23.59
CA HIS A 22 -6.83 -12.24 -22.55
C HIS A 22 -6.20 -12.87 -21.31
N THR A 23 -6.65 -14.06 -20.91
CA THR A 23 -6.04 -14.78 -19.77
C THR A 23 -4.61 -15.24 -20.01
N ALA A 24 -4.19 -15.38 -21.27
CA ALA A 24 -2.83 -15.73 -21.62
C ALA A 24 -1.87 -14.54 -21.49
N LEU A 25 -2.39 -13.31 -21.49
CA LEU A 25 -1.58 -12.12 -21.26
C LEU A 25 -1.17 -12.07 -19.79
N PRO A 26 0.12 -11.89 -19.49
CA PRO A 26 0.56 -11.68 -18.12
C PRO A 26 -0.07 -10.41 -17.54
N VAL A 27 -0.50 -10.48 -16.29
CA VAL A 27 -1.09 -9.32 -15.63
C VAL A 27 0.04 -8.40 -15.17
N TRP A 28 0.01 -7.17 -15.68
CA TRP A 28 0.93 -6.11 -15.28
C TRP A 28 0.49 -5.53 -13.94
N ASN A 29 1.41 -5.33 -13.00
CA ASN A 29 1.16 -4.75 -11.68
C ASN A 29 0.25 -5.56 -10.73
N THR A 30 0.17 -6.88 -10.94
CA THR A 30 -0.30 -7.83 -9.91
C THR A 30 0.76 -8.91 -9.76
N GLU A 31 1.50 -8.85 -8.67
CA GLU A 31 2.53 -9.84 -8.35
C GLU A 31 1.89 -11.20 -8.07
N ASN A 32 2.57 -12.26 -8.52
CA ASN A 32 2.21 -13.65 -8.20
C ASN A 32 3.03 -14.16 -7.01
N TRP A 33 3.28 -13.29 -6.03
CA TRP A 33 4.05 -13.65 -4.83
C TRP A 33 3.22 -14.52 -3.90
N PHE A 34 3.88 -15.51 -3.32
CA PHE A 34 3.33 -16.39 -2.29
C PHE A 34 4.04 -16.13 -0.96
N TYR A 35 3.48 -16.63 0.14
CA TYR A 35 4.06 -16.47 1.48
C TYR A 35 5.56 -16.83 1.51
N GLU A 36 5.93 -17.88 0.79
CA GLU A 36 7.28 -18.42 0.71
C GLU A 36 8.27 -17.50 -0.01
N ASP A 37 7.79 -16.51 -0.78
CA ASP A 37 8.62 -15.55 -1.51
C ASP A 37 9.07 -14.36 -0.62
N TRP A 38 8.60 -14.29 0.63
CA TRP A 38 8.84 -13.20 1.57
C TRP A 38 9.73 -13.61 2.76
N PRO A 39 11.07 -13.60 2.60
CA PRO A 39 11.98 -13.81 3.72
C PRO A 39 11.82 -12.74 4.81
N VAL A 40 11.84 -13.18 6.06
CA VAL A 40 11.81 -12.31 7.23
C VAL A 40 12.95 -11.29 7.17
N GLY A 41 12.62 -10.01 7.37
CA GLY A 41 13.59 -8.90 7.37
C GLY A 41 13.86 -8.29 6.00
N GLN A 42 13.21 -8.77 4.93
CA GLN A 42 13.25 -8.12 3.62
C GLN A 42 12.79 -6.66 3.72
N LYS A 43 13.51 -5.76 3.05
CA LYS A 43 13.17 -4.34 2.95
C LYS A 43 12.90 -3.98 1.49
N ILE A 44 11.79 -3.32 1.23
CA ILE A 44 11.41 -2.84 -0.09
C ILE A 44 11.27 -1.32 -0.02
N ARG A 45 11.81 -0.63 -1.03
CA ARG A 45 11.60 0.81 -1.22
C ARG A 45 10.48 1.01 -2.23
N SER A 46 9.41 1.69 -1.83
CA SER A 46 8.30 2.05 -2.71
C SER A 46 8.66 3.20 -3.66
N LEU A 47 7.74 3.46 -4.59
CA LEU A 47 7.68 4.75 -5.28
C LEU A 47 7.32 5.86 -4.29
N HIS A 48 7.56 7.11 -4.69
CA HIS A 48 7.17 8.30 -3.94
C HIS A 48 6.08 9.07 -4.70
N ARG A 49 5.24 9.78 -3.94
CA ARG A 49 4.19 10.67 -4.49
C ARG A 49 4.11 11.94 -3.65
N THR A 50 3.97 13.07 -4.33
CA THR A 50 3.53 14.33 -3.72
C THR A 50 2.00 14.36 -3.68
N MET A 51 1.41 14.72 -2.54
CA MET A 51 -0.04 14.88 -2.38
C MET A 51 -0.43 16.34 -2.57
N ALA A 52 -1.41 16.58 -3.43
CA ALA A 52 -1.99 17.90 -3.62
C ALA A 52 -3.16 18.10 -2.65
N GLU A 53 -3.50 19.36 -2.40
CA GLU A 53 -4.66 19.72 -1.58
C GLU A 53 -5.97 19.15 -2.13
N SER A 54 -6.13 19.15 -3.45
CA SER A 54 -7.30 18.59 -4.13
C SER A 54 -7.47 17.08 -3.86
N ASP A 55 -6.36 16.34 -3.79
CA ASP A 55 -6.38 14.91 -3.47
C ASP A 55 -6.91 14.69 -2.05
N SER A 56 -6.43 15.51 -1.11
CA SER A 56 -6.85 15.43 0.29
C SER A 56 -8.34 15.77 0.44
N HIS A 57 -8.83 16.80 -0.25
CA HIS A 57 -10.26 17.16 -0.19
C HIS A 57 -11.12 16.04 -0.77
N LEU A 58 -10.72 15.48 -1.91
CA LEU A 58 -11.44 14.37 -2.53
C LEU A 58 -11.49 13.16 -1.59
N PHE A 59 -10.35 12.73 -1.04
CA PHE A 59 -10.32 11.61 -0.09
C PHE A 59 -11.19 11.88 1.14
N ASN A 60 -11.01 13.03 1.77
CA ASN A 60 -11.70 13.39 3.00
C ASN A 60 -13.22 13.47 2.82
N THR A 61 -13.70 13.91 1.65
CA THR A 61 -15.14 13.92 1.34
C THR A 61 -15.70 12.52 1.09
N LEU A 62 -14.91 11.61 0.52
CA LEU A 62 -15.31 10.21 0.34
C LEU A 62 -15.46 9.47 1.66
N VAL A 63 -14.58 9.73 2.64
CA VAL A 63 -14.60 9.07 3.95
C VAL A 63 -15.31 9.88 5.04
N LEU A 64 -15.86 11.04 4.69
CA LEU A 64 -16.51 11.99 5.61
C LEU A 64 -15.62 12.44 6.78
N ASP A 65 -14.31 12.53 6.55
CA ASP A 65 -13.38 13.14 7.49
C ASP A 65 -13.40 14.66 7.31
N ILE A 66 -14.29 15.34 8.05
CA ILE A 66 -14.50 16.79 7.97
C ILE A 66 -13.86 17.52 9.16
N HIS A 67 -12.78 16.97 9.72
CA HIS A 67 -12.07 17.65 10.80
C HIS A 67 -11.55 19.04 10.33
N PRO A 68 -11.68 20.12 11.11
CA PRO A 68 -11.24 21.47 10.69
C PRO A 68 -9.77 21.55 10.26
N TYR A 69 -8.86 20.80 10.89
CA TYR A 69 -7.46 20.70 10.43
C TYR A 69 -7.29 20.16 9.01
N VAL A 70 -8.22 19.38 8.47
CA VAL A 70 -8.07 18.73 7.16
C VAL A 70 -9.01 19.30 6.09
N GLN A 71 -10.03 20.06 6.47
CA GLN A 71 -10.99 20.69 5.54
C GLN A 71 -11.15 22.22 5.70
N GLY A 72 -10.86 22.79 6.87
CA GLY A 72 -11.14 24.20 7.16
C GLY A 72 -9.93 25.10 6.95
N GLN A 73 -9.86 25.87 5.85
CA GLN A 73 -8.80 26.88 5.64
C GLN A 73 -8.74 27.86 6.80
N MET A 74 -9.87 28.52 7.09
CA MET A 74 -9.95 29.60 8.06
C MET A 74 -9.45 29.12 9.42
N PHE A 75 -10.01 28.01 9.91
CA PHE A 75 -9.56 27.38 11.14
C PHE A 75 -8.06 27.07 11.12
N ALA A 76 -7.57 26.41 10.07
CA ALA A 76 -6.19 25.97 10.01
C ALA A 76 -5.18 27.13 10.00
N GLU A 77 -5.56 28.29 9.47
CA GLU A 77 -4.73 29.51 9.44
C GLU A 77 -4.87 30.37 10.71
N SER A 78 -6.07 30.52 11.26
CA SER A 78 -6.31 31.45 12.38
C SER A 78 -6.21 30.81 13.76
N GLU A 79 -6.61 29.54 13.87
CA GLU A 79 -6.72 28.81 15.15
C GLU A 79 -5.78 27.59 15.19
N GLY A 80 -5.39 27.07 14.03
CA GLY A 80 -4.57 25.89 13.90
C GLY A 80 -3.09 26.13 14.22
N ILE A 81 -2.49 25.21 14.97
CA ILE A 81 -1.08 25.32 15.40
C ILE A 81 -0.06 25.20 14.26
N PHE A 82 -0.48 24.73 13.09
CA PHE A 82 0.39 24.51 11.92
C PHE A 82 0.32 25.64 10.89
N GLY A 83 -0.64 26.56 11.01
CA GLY A 83 -0.86 27.67 10.06
C GLY A 83 -1.28 27.23 8.65
N LYS A 84 -1.70 25.98 8.47
CA LYS A 84 -2.18 25.38 7.21
C LYS A 84 -2.92 24.09 7.48
N ARG A 85 -3.73 23.66 6.51
CA ARG A 85 -4.37 22.34 6.56
C ARG A 85 -3.34 21.21 6.60
N LEU A 86 -3.74 20.12 7.22
CA LEU A 86 -3.02 18.86 7.22
C LEU A 86 -3.65 17.89 6.22
N ILE A 87 -2.81 16.99 5.72
CA ILE A 87 -3.30 15.79 5.05
C ILE A 87 -3.84 14.85 6.13
N ALA A 88 -5.03 14.30 5.92
CA ALA A 88 -5.61 13.33 6.85
C ALA A 88 -4.70 12.10 6.98
N GLY A 89 -4.48 11.65 8.22
CA GLY A 89 -3.68 10.45 8.48
C GLY A 89 -4.23 9.22 7.76
N ALA A 90 -5.55 9.10 7.65
CA ALA A 90 -6.21 8.06 6.87
C ALA A 90 -5.89 8.11 5.37
N PHE A 91 -5.67 9.30 4.81
CA PHE A 91 -5.24 9.44 3.41
C PHE A 91 -3.78 9.00 3.24
N VAL A 92 -2.88 9.47 4.11
CA VAL A 92 -1.48 9.03 4.14
C VAL A 92 -1.42 7.50 4.26
N PHE A 93 -2.22 6.95 5.16
CA PHE A 93 -2.36 5.52 5.35
C PHE A 93 -2.85 4.81 4.09
N SER A 94 -3.87 5.34 3.39
CA SER A 94 -4.42 4.70 2.19
C SER A 94 -3.44 4.73 1.01
N VAL A 95 -2.61 5.76 0.91
CA VAL A 95 -1.61 5.90 -0.15
C VAL A 95 -0.43 4.94 0.06
N GLY A 96 -0.03 4.66 1.31
CA GLY A 96 1.11 3.79 1.62
C GLY A 96 1.04 2.41 0.97
N PRO A 97 0.02 1.59 1.26
CA PRO A 97 -0.21 0.30 0.62
C PRO A 97 -0.54 0.41 -0.87
N GLY A 98 -0.92 1.57 -1.40
CA GLY A 98 -1.10 1.77 -2.84
C GLY A 98 0.21 2.08 -3.58
N LEU A 99 1.22 2.61 -2.88
CA LEU A 99 2.57 2.87 -3.41
C LEU A 99 3.49 1.65 -3.31
N VAL A 100 3.20 0.77 -2.37
CA VAL A 100 3.76 -0.58 -2.32
C VAL A 100 2.84 -1.45 -3.16
N GLU A 101 3.39 -2.22 -4.10
CA GLU A 101 2.59 -3.15 -4.91
C GLU A 101 1.79 -4.07 -3.95
N LEU A 102 0.48 -4.19 -4.20
CA LEU A 102 -0.47 -4.63 -3.18
C LEU A 102 -0.31 -6.12 -2.83
N GLY A 103 0.36 -6.35 -1.70
CA GLY A 103 -0.12 -7.23 -0.64
C GLY A 103 0.98 -8.04 0.05
N LEU A 104 0.54 -8.77 1.09
CA LEU A 104 0.99 -10.14 1.40
C LEU A 104 2.04 -10.34 2.51
N ILE A 105 2.20 -9.43 3.48
CA ILE A 105 3.02 -9.67 4.71
C ILE A 105 2.53 -8.87 5.94
N ARG A 106 3.08 -9.16 7.14
CA ARG A 106 3.15 -8.14 8.20
C ARG A 106 4.08 -7.04 7.72
N ALA A 107 3.52 -5.91 7.30
CA ALA A 107 4.29 -4.77 6.83
C ALA A 107 4.35 -3.71 7.93
N SER A 108 5.57 -3.30 8.28
CA SER A 108 5.81 -2.06 9.01
C SER A 108 6.03 -0.96 7.97
N TYR A 109 5.10 -0.01 7.90
CA TYR A 109 5.21 1.17 7.06
C TYR A 109 5.83 2.31 7.85
N GLU A 110 6.90 2.87 7.32
CA GLU A 110 7.50 4.11 7.78
C GLU A 110 7.31 5.17 6.70
N VAL A 111 6.54 6.21 6.99
CA VAL A 111 6.32 7.33 6.07
C VAL A 111 7.13 8.52 6.56
N PHE A 112 7.97 9.03 5.66
CA PHE A 112 8.83 10.17 5.92
C PHE A 112 8.37 11.40 5.14
N LYS A 113 8.60 12.58 5.71
CA LYS A 113 8.35 13.88 5.09
C LYS A 113 9.68 14.63 4.92
N GLY A 114 9.86 15.27 3.78
CA GLY A 114 10.99 16.17 3.51
C GLY A 114 12.36 15.54 3.81
N GLU A 115 13.13 16.19 4.67
CA GLU A 115 14.51 15.84 5.11
C GLU A 115 14.61 14.54 5.96
N GLY A 116 13.65 13.62 5.85
CA GLY A 116 13.66 12.35 6.58
C GLY A 116 12.94 12.35 7.92
N GLU A 117 11.99 13.27 8.15
CA GLU A 117 11.15 13.28 9.36
C GLU A 117 10.12 12.15 9.29
N LEU A 118 10.15 11.20 10.24
CA LEU A 118 9.14 10.13 10.33
C LEU A 118 7.81 10.72 10.80
N VAL A 119 6.77 10.62 9.97
CA VAL A 119 5.43 11.18 10.24
C VAL A 119 4.35 10.11 10.46
N LEU A 120 4.61 8.87 10.06
CA LEU A 120 3.71 7.75 10.33
C LEU A 120 4.50 6.45 10.47
N TYR A 121 4.21 5.71 11.53
CA TYR A 121 4.58 4.32 11.67
C TYR A 121 3.31 3.49 11.83
N CYS A 122 3.13 2.47 11.00
CA CYS A 122 1.98 1.57 11.09
C CYS A 122 2.40 0.13 10.84
N GLU A 123 1.86 -0.80 11.61
CA GLU A 123 1.98 -2.24 11.36
C GLU A 123 0.67 -2.79 10.83
N HIS A 124 0.73 -3.54 9.72
CA HIS A 124 -0.45 -4.13 9.09
C HIS A 124 -0.32 -5.62 8.98
N LEU A 125 -1.39 -6.34 9.34
CA LEU A 125 -1.56 -7.74 8.99
C LEU A 125 -2.29 -7.80 7.65
N GLN A 126 -1.60 -8.29 6.62
CA GLN A 126 -2.20 -8.58 5.32
C GLN A 126 -2.24 -10.10 5.11
N THR A 127 -3.29 -10.59 4.43
CA THR A 127 -3.46 -12.02 4.13
C THR A 127 -2.69 -12.39 2.88
N VAL A 128 -1.95 -13.50 2.89
CA VAL A 128 -1.20 -14.03 1.74
C VAL A 128 -1.62 -15.43 1.33
N LYS A 129 -1.43 -15.76 0.05
CA LYS A 129 -1.61 -17.13 -0.45
C LYS A 129 -0.35 -17.95 -0.21
N TYR A 130 -0.53 -19.13 0.37
CA TYR A 130 0.50 -20.17 0.34
C TYR A 130 0.62 -20.75 -1.06
N ARG A 131 1.84 -21.05 -1.50
CA ARG A 131 2.05 -21.76 -2.76
C ARG A 131 1.47 -23.16 -2.69
N ASN A 132 1.59 -23.80 -1.53
CA ASN A 132 0.98 -25.09 -1.25
C ASN A 132 0.29 -25.08 0.14
N PRO A 133 -1.01 -24.73 0.21
CA PRO A 133 -1.74 -24.64 1.47
C PRO A 133 -1.77 -25.94 2.29
N ALA A 134 -1.63 -27.11 1.62
CA ALA A 134 -1.62 -28.40 2.29
C ALA A 134 -0.46 -28.55 3.30
N ASP A 135 0.64 -27.84 3.08
CA ASP A 135 1.83 -27.90 3.95
C ASP A 135 1.61 -27.26 5.33
N PHE A 136 0.50 -26.51 5.49
CA PHE A 136 0.17 -25.76 6.70
C PHE A 136 -1.07 -26.31 7.43
N ILE A 137 -1.72 -27.35 6.92
CA ILE A 137 -2.86 -27.98 7.59
C ILE A 137 -2.42 -28.53 8.95
N GLY A 138 -3.12 -28.12 10.01
CA GLY A 138 -2.84 -28.57 11.38
C GLY A 138 -1.60 -27.95 12.03
N LYS A 139 -0.94 -26.99 11.38
CA LYS A 139 0.14 -26.19 11.97
C LYS A 139 -0.43 -24.86 12.46
N THR A 140 -0.29 -24.55 13.74
CA THR A 140 -0.40 -23.18 14.26
C THR A 140 0.99 -22.58 14.35
N GLU A 141 1.19 -21.39 13.78
CA GLU A 141 2.38 -20.59 14.06
C GLU A 141 2.48 -20.37 15.59
N LYS A 142 3.70 -20.49 16.13
CA LYS A 142 3.97 -20.35 17.57
C LYS A 142 3.96 -18.90 18.01
#